data_AF-A0A7Z9PST6-F1
#
_entry.id   AF-A0A7Z9PST6-F1
#
_cell.length_a   1.000
_cell.length_b   1.000
_cell.length_c   1.000
_cell.angle_alpha   90.00
_cell.angle_beta   90.00
_cell.angle_gamma   90.00
#
_symmetry.space_group_name_H-M   'P 1'
#
loop_
_entity.id
_entity.type
_entity.pdbx_description
1 polymer ?
#
loop_
_entity_poly.entity_id
_entity_poly.type
_entity_poly.pdbx_seq_one_letter_code
_entity_poly.pdbx_strand_id
1 'polypeptide(L)'
;MGTAASSMVVEYIPISNLLVEELDVCYPAGITIPKRPLSELLADPSLGDQLEDLLQPFDPEDPNSAMIRSFKLSKILRTSGLSEKLIGELSAHYPAVAGDQEQYDLVVRTRDISPLDSPARLHGMEALLTSIQRLYAEHFANLLIDTEPGEKDMKTAPKIVIQRALVTESTGVAMSFEPKSQAANFTSVYSTWGLAEDILRRTVARDEYLFHKWSAEKLHLVYSRAGEKEFELQWDHGLKRLQHRPLNRVKERGFSLSPERAQYLGTLAVRLEKELGGPVDFSWVC
;
A
#
# COMPACT_ATOMS: atom_id res chain seq x y z
N MET A 1 23.89 -4.92 29.59
CA MET A 1 23.83 -3.64 28.85
C MET A 1 22.49 -3.60 28.16
N GLY A 2 21.56 -2.76 28.63
CA GLY A 2 20.21 -2.69 28.08
C GLY A 2 20.28 -2.24 26.63
N THR A 3 19.88 -3.11 25.71
CA THR A 3 19.56 -2.70 24.35
C THR A 3 18.46 -1.65 24.47
N ALA A 4 18.75 -0.40 24.14
CA ALA A 4 17.72 0.60 23.95
C ALA A 4 16.75 0.02 22.92
N ALA A 5 15.55 -0.35 23.36
CA ALA A 5 14.60 -1.03 22.50
C ALA A 5 14.30 -0.08 21.34
N SER A 6 14.70 -0.47 20.12
CA SER A 6 14.41 0.30 18.91
C SER A 6 12.93 0.68 18.90
N SER A 7 12.65 1.92 18.50
CA SER A 7 11.28 2.41 18.35
C SER A 7 10.48 1.48 17.42
N MET A 8 9.24 1.20 17.82
CA MET A 8 8.27 0.40 17.07
C MET A 8 7.66 1.19 15.90
N VAL A 9 7.61 2.51 16.00
CA VAL A 9 6.99 3.40 15.00
C VAL A 9 7.98 4.48 14.60
N VAL A 10 8.29 4.57 13.32
CA VAL A 10 9.22 5.59 12.79
C VAL A 10 8.55 6.40 11.70
N GLU A 11 9.13 7.56 11.39
CA GLU A 11 8.69 8.36 10.23
C GLU A 11 8.82 7.54 8.94
N TYR A 12 7.82 7.67 8.06
CA TYR A 12 7.84 7.02 6.77
C TYR A 12 8.48 7.92 5.71
N ILE A 13 9.65 7.48 5.25
CA ILE A 13 10.41 8.12 4.18
C ILE A 13 10.49 7.11 3.00
N PRO A 14 9.78 7.36 1.87
CA PRO A 14 9.70 6.40 0.77
C PRO A 14 10.96 6.34 -0.10
N ILE A 15 11.70 7.46 -0.21
CA ILE A 15 12.97 7.64 -0.92
C ILE A 15 13.85 8.60 -0.10
N SER A 16 15.17 8.59 -0.29
CA SER A 16 16.06 9.46 0.49
C SER A 16 15.72 10.94 0.32
N ASN A 17 15.90 11.74 1.36
CA ASN A 17 15.62 13.19 1.31
C ASN A 17 16.41 13.89 0.19
N LEU A 18 17.63 13.42 -0.11
CA LEU A 18 18.40 13.90 -1.25
C LEU A 18 17.67 13.67 -2.58
N LEU A 19 17.12 12.47 -2.81
CA LEU A 19 16.35 12.17 -4.02
C LEU A 19 15.03 12.95 -4.09
N VAL A 20 14.41 13.24 -2.94
CA VAL A 20 13.21 14.08 -2.86
C VAL A 20 13.50 15.47 -3.40
N GLU A 21 14.61 16.07 -2.95
CA GLU A 21 15.08 17.39 -3.37
C GLU A 21 15.52 17.39 -4.84
N GLU A 22 16.29 16.40 -5.28
CA GLU A 22 16.81 16.29 -6.65
C GLU A 22 15.70 16.10 -7.70
N LEU A 23 14.64 15.37 -7.34
CA LEU A 23 13.52 15.08 -8.23
C LEU A 23 12.35 16.07 -8.09
N ASP A 24 12.42 16.98 -7.12
CA ASP A 24 11.36 17.94 -6.78
C ASP A 24 10.00 17.24 -6.62
N VAL A 25 9.97 16.21 -5.76
CA VAL A 25 8.77 15.40 -5.50
C VAL A 25 8.28 15.58 -4.08
N CYS A 26 6.98 15.39 -3.86
CA CYS A 26 6.38 15.37 -2.54
C CYS A 26 5.69 14.03 -2.29
N TYR A 27 5.57 13.66 -1.01
CA TYR A 27 4.81 12.50 -0.58
C TYR A 27 4.00 12.85 0.67
N PRO A 28 2.84 12.19 0.89
CA PRO A 28 2.05 12.45 2.08
C PRO A 28 2.84 12.08 3.34
N ALA A 29 2.74 12.93 4.36
CA ALA A 29 3.24 12.64 5.70
C ALA A 29 2.79 11.26 6.14
N GLY A 30 3.69 10.52 6.79
CA GLY A 30 3.40 9.16 7.18
C GLY A 30 4.34 8.63 8.24
N ILE A 31 3.91 7.54 8.84
CA ILE A 31 4.66 6.75 9.81
C ILE A 31 4.63 5.30 9.37
N THR A 32 5.56 4.51 9.86
CA THR A 32 5.64 3.11 9.54
C THR A 32 5.96 2.29 10.77
N ILE A 33 5.33 1.12 10.84
CA ILE A 33 5.73 0.03 11.73
C ILE A 33 6.67 -0.84 10.90
N PRO A 34 7.99 -0.86 11.17
CA PRO A 34 8.94 -1.69 10.44
C PRO A 34 8.62 -3.18 10.56
N LYS A 35 9.27 -4.02 9.74
CA LYS A 35 9.23 -5.48 9.96
C LYS A 35 9.77 -5.81 11.35
N ARG A 36 9.05 -6.63 12.10
CA ARG A 36 9.43 -7.02 13.46
C ARG A 36 8.72 -8.28 13.93
N PRO A 37 9.24 -8.97 14.95
CA PRO A 37 8.61 -10.18 15.48
C PRO A 37 7.17 -9.92 15.92
N LEU A 38 6.27 -10.81 15.53
CA LEU A 38 4.84 -10.70 15.85
C LEU A 38 4.59 -10.64 17.36
N SER A 39 5.36 -11.40 18.15
CA SER A 39 5.27 -11.40 19.62
C SER A 39 5.49 -10.03 20.27
N GLU A 40 6.26 -9.13 19.64
CA GLU A 40 6.43 -7.75 20.13
C GLU A 40 5.20 -6.86 19.89
N LEU A 41 4.32 -7.27 18.98
CA LEU A 41 3.17 -6.48 18.53
C LEU A 41 1.88 -6.85 19.25
N LEU A 42 1.81 -8.01 19.90
CA LEU A 42 0.62 -8.52 20.57
C LEU A 42 0.55 -8.07 22.03
N ALA A 43 -0.66 -7.90 22.55
CA ALA A 43 -0.86 -7.53 23.96
C ALA A 43 -0.39 -8.65 24.92
N ASP A 44 -0.61 -9.90 24.55
CA ASP A 44 -0.09 -11.08 25.25
C ASP A 44 1.04 -11.72 24.43
N PRO A 45 2.32 -11.56 24.85
CA PRO A 45 3.45 -12.16 24.16
C PRO A 45 3.44 -13.69 24.15
N SER A 46 2.76 -14.34 25.11
CA SER A 46 2.70 -15.80 25.19
C SER A 46 1.86 -16.43 24.07
N LEU A 47 1.02 -15.63 23.41
CA LEU A 47 0.35 -16.02 22.17
C LEU A 47 1.35 -16.27 21.03
N GLY A 48 2.56 -15.71 21.13
CA GLY A 48 3.64 -15.98 20.17
C GLY A 48 3.88 -17.48 20.01
N ASP A 49 4.00 -18.22 21.11
CA ASP A 49 4.27 -19.67 21.08
C ASP A 49 3.11 -20.46 20.47
N GLN A 50 1.86 -20.10 20.82
CA GLN A 50 0.66 -20.73 20.25
C GLN A 50 0.53 -20.46 18.74
N LEU A 51 0.91 -19.25 18.31
CA LEU A 51 0.92 -18.89 16.89
C LEU A 51 2.03 -19.67 16.18
N GLU A 52 3.22 -19.78 16.77
CA GLU A 52 4.32 -20.59 16.21
C GLU A 52 3.90 -22.04 15.95
N ASP A 53 3.16 -22.66 16.88
CA ASP A 53 2.63 -24.02 16.69
C ASP A 53 1.66 -24.13 15.50
N LEU A 54 0.79 -23.13 15.33
CA LEU A 54 -0.14 -23.08 14.20
C LEU A 54 0.57 -22.88 12.86
N LEU A 55 1.74 -22.23 12.91
CA LEU A 55 2.59 -21.87 11.79
C LEU A 55 3.63 -22.96 11.44
N GLN A 56 3.75 -24.03 12.24
CA GLN A 56 4.57 -25.20 11.92
C GLN A 56 4.14 -25.83 10.58
N PRO A 57 5.08 -26.50 9.86
CA PRO A 57 4.76 -27.22 8.63
C PRO A 57 3.56 -28.15 8.83
N PHE A 58 2.63 -28.10 7.87
CA PHE A 58 1.45 -28.96 7.81
C PHE A 58 1.49 -29.75 6.50
N ASP A 59 0.69 -30.81 6.43
CA ASP A 59 0.63 -31.68 5.25
C ASP A 59 0.07 -30.89 4.05
N PRO A 60 0.87 -30.63 3.00
CA PRO A 60 0.40 -29.90 1.82
C PRO A 60 -0.66 -30.69 1.02
N GLU A 61 -0.76 -32.00 1.23
CA GLU A 61 -1.77 -32.86 0.58
C GLU A 61 -3.12 -32.83 1.30
N ASP A 62 -3.22 -32.18 2.48
CA ASP A 62 -4.49 -31.91 3.15
C ASP A 62 -4.83 -30.40 3.05
N PRO A 63 -5.56 -29.97 2.00
CA PRO A 63 -5.95 -28.58 1.82
C PRO A 63 -6.87 -28.06 2.94
N ASN A 64 -7.56 -28.94 3.68
CA ASN A 64 -8.40 -28.52 4.79
C ASN A 64 -7.58 -28.12 6.01
N SER A 65 -6.40 -28.72 6.21
CA SER A 65 -5.52 -28.43 7.34
C SER A 65 -5.04 -26.97 7.34
N ALA A 66 -4.61 -26.48 6.16
CA ALA A 66 -4.18 -25.10 5.95
C ALA A 66 -5.31 -24.11 6.26
N MET A 67 -6.50 -24.40 5.74
CA MET A 67 -7.66 -23.52 5.88
C MET A 67 -8.12 -23.44 7.34
N ILE A 68 -8.21 -24.57 8.06
CA ILE A 68 -8.60 -24.59 9.49
C ILE A 68 -7.58 -23.84 10.34
N ARG A 69 -6.27 -24.03 10.10
CA ARG A 69 -5.20 -23.30 10.82
C ARG A 69 -5.27 -21.81 10.54
N SER A 70 -5.46 -21.42 9.29
CA SER A 70 -5.63 -20.03 8.86
C SER A 70 -6.80 -19.35 9.58
N PHE A 71 -7.97 -20.02 9.66
CA PHE A 71 -9.12 -19.51 10.42
C PHE A 71 -8.83 -19.34 11.92
N LYS A 72 -8.20 -20.34 12.56
CA LYS A 72 -7.84 -20.27 13.98
C LYS A 72 -6.87 -19.12 14.25
N LEU A 73 -5.84 -19.00 13.42
CA LEU A 73 -4.83 -17.97 13.54
C LEU A 73 -5.41 -16.57 13.34
N SER A 74 -6.22 -16.37 12.29
CA SER A 74 -6.91 -15.10 12.05
C SER A 74 -7.80 -14.71 13.23
N LYS A 75 -8.50 -15.69 13.83
CA LYS A 75 -9.33 -15.44 15.01
C LYS A 75 -8.49 -15.01 16.21
N ILE A 76 -7.42 -15.72 16.54
CA ILE A 76 -6.52 -15.39 17.66
C ILE A 76 -5.98 -13.98 17.50
N LEU A 77 -5.41 -13.67 16.33
CA LEU A 77 -4.80 -12.38 16.04
C LEU A 77 -5.79 -11.21 16.07
N ARG A 78 -7.04 -11.42 15.65
CA ARG A 78 -8.10 -10.40 15.73
C ARG A 78 -8.57 -10.13 17.16
N THR A 79 -8.32 -11.03 18.10
CA THR A 79 -8.74 -10.90 19.50
C THR A 79 -7.60 -10.63 20.48
N SER A 80 -6.35 -10.81 20.07
CA SER A 80 -5.17 -10.70 20.94
C SER A 80 -4.84 -9.29 21.40
N GLY A 81 -5.36 -8.26 20.72
CA GLY A 81 -4.99 -6.87 20.93
C GLY A 81 -3.57 -6.56 20.47
N LEU A 82 -3.22 -5.27 20.49
CA LEU A 82 -1.88 -4.76 20.22
C LEU A 82 -1.13 -4.46 21.52
N SER A 83 0.19 -4.56 21.52
CA SER A 83 1.01 -4.27 22.70
C SER A 83 0.87 -2.81 23.15
N GLU A 84 0.88 -2.57 24.48
CA GLU A 84 0.79 -1.21 25.03
C GLU A 84 1.90 -0.30 24.52
N LYS A 85 3.10 -0.87 24.30
CA LYS A 85 4.22 -0.14 23.72
C LYS A 85 3.91 0.33 22.30
N LEU A 86 3.36 -0.53 21.44
CA LEU A 86 2.97 -0.14 20.08
C LEU A 86 1.86 0.92 20.11
N ILE A 87 0.83 0.74 20.95
CA ILE A 87 -0.27 1.70 21.09
C ILE A 87 0.26 3.07 21.55
N GLY A 88 1.16 3.08 22.53
CA GLY A 88 1.78 4.30 23.05
C GLY A 88 2.61 5.03 21.99
N GLU A 89 3.45 4.30 21.24
CA GLU A 89 4.23 4.90 20.15
C GLU A 89 3.35 5.37 19.00
N LEU A 90 2.35 4.60 18.58
CA LEU A 90 1.38 5.05 17.57
C LEU A 90 0.67 6.33 18.03
N SER A 91 0.24 6.40 19.29
CA SER A 91 -0.41 7.58 19.86
C SER A 91 0.49 8.81 19.87
N ALA A 92 1.78 8.63 20.19
CA ALA A 92 2.75 9.72 20.15
C ALA A 92 3.01 10.24 18.74
N HIS A 93 3.02 9.35 17.74
CA HIS A 93 3.30 9.69 16.34
C HIS A 93 2.05 10.06 15.52
N TYR A 94 0.86 9.75 16.02
CA TYR A 94 -0.42 9.96 15.32
C TYR A 94 -0.67 11.40 14.85
N PRO A 95 -0.42 12.45 15.67
CA PRO A 95 -0.68 13.83 15.26
C PRO A 95 0.13 14.27 14.04
N ALA A 96 1.33 13.72 13.83
CA ALA A 96 2.16 14.05 12.67
C ALA A 96 1.49 13.66 11.34
N VAL A 97 0.65 12.63 11.36
CA VAL A 97 -0.03 12.10 10.16
C VAL A 97 -1.47 12.57 10.08
N ALA A 98 -2.24 12.41 11.16
CA ALA A 98 -3.65 12.72 11.24
C ALA A 98 -3.95 14.22 11.46
N GLY A 99 -2.93 15.03 11.77
CA GLY A 99 -3.10 16.42 12.17
C GLY A 99 -3.60 16.55 13.61
N ASP A 100 -3.62 17.78 14.12
CA ASP A 100 -4.20 18.07 15.42
C ASP A 100 -5.71 17.79 15.40
N GLN A 101 -6.23 17.17 16.46
CA GLN A 101 -7.65 16.80 16.58
C GLN A 101 -8.20 15.88 15.47
N GLU A 102 -7.36 15.01 14.90
CA GLU A 102 -7.78 14.01 13.88
C GLU A 102 -8.35 14.63 12.60
N GLN A 103 -7.82 15.78 12.17
CA GLN A 103 -8.30 16.52 10.99
C GLN A 103 -8.29 15.69 9.69
N TYR A 104 -7.33 14.78 9.52
CA TYR A 104 -7.10 14.06 8.28
C TYR A 104 -7.46 12.58 8.40
N ASP A 105 -8.11 12.06 7.35
CA ASP A 105 -8.22 10.63 7.14
C ASP A 105 -6.85 10.01 6.86
N LEU A 106 -6.76 8.69 7.03
CA LEU A 106 -5.54 7.93 6.86
C LEU A 106 -5.70 6.85 5.79
N VAL A 107 -4.60 6.52 5.15
CA VAL A 107 -4.43 5.37 4.27
C VAL A 107 -3.41 4.45 4.89
N VAL A 108 -3.80 3.21 5.17
CA VAL A 108 -2.97 2.18 5.80
C VAL A 108 -2.78 1.01 4.85
N ARG A 109 -1.54 0.58 4.68
CA ARG A 109 -1.19 -0.53 3.78
C ARG A 109 -0.03 -1.33 4.33
N THR A 110 -0.01 -2.62 4.04
CA THR A 110 1.20 -3.43 4.14
C THR A 110 2.13 -3.10 2.97
N ARG A 111 3.43 -3.26 3.19
CA ARG A 111 4.46 -3.29 2.15
C ARG A 111 5.06 -4.69 2.16
N ASP A 112 5.42 -5.19 0.99
CA ASP A 112 6.08 -6.48 0.74
C ASP A 112 5.14 -7.69 0.54
N ILE A 113 3.84 -7.46 0.40
CA ILE A 113 2.88 -8.43 -0.15
C ILE A 113 2.50 -7.92 -1.54
N SER A 114 2.23 -8.87 -2.45
CA SER A 114 1.72 -8.72 -3.83
C SER A 114 1.13 -7.34 -4.21
N PRO A 115 1.25 -6.88 -5.47
CA PRO A 115 0.67 -5.61 -5.97
C PRO A 115 -0.86 -5.44 -5.80
N LEU A 116 -1.54 -6.37 -5.12
CA LEU A 116 -2.94 -6.37 -4.73
C LEU A 116 -3.18 -6.03 -3.25
N ASP A 117 -2.17 -5.56 -2.50
CA ASP A 117 -2.38 -4.99 -1.17
C ASP A 117 -3.36 -3.81 -1.24
N SER A 118 -4.63 -4.09 -0.93
CA SER A 118 -5.65 -3.06 -0.95
C SER A 118 -5.43 -2.18 0.27
N PRO A 119 -5.06 -0.90 0.09
CA PRO A 119 -4.94 -0.01 1.21
C PRO A 119 -6.32 0.16 1.88
N ALA A 120 -6.31 0.33 3.20
CA ALA A 120 -7.48 0.64 3.98
C ALA A 120 -7.52 2.15 4.25
N ARG A 121 -8.64 2.77 3.91
CA ARG A 121 -8.91 4.16 4.28
C ARG A 121 -9.72 4.20 5.57
N LEU A 122 -9.33 5.05 6.50
CA LEU A 122 -9.92 5.11 7.84
C LEU A 122 -9.81 6.49 8.47
N HIS A 123 -10.54 6.69 9.56
CA HIS A 123 -10.56 7.92 10.34
C HIS A 123 -10.45 7.59 11.84
N GLY A 124 -9.58 8.32 12.56
CA GLY A 124 -9.42 8.21 14.00
C GLY A 124 -8.50 7.07 14.48
N MET A 125 -7.99 7.21 15.70
CA MET A 125 -7.04 6.26 16.30
C MET A 125 -7.62 4.85 16.45
N GLU A 126 -8.87 4.72 16.89
CA GLU A 126 -9.50 3.41 17.13
C GLU A 126 -9.59 2.56 15.85
N ALA A 127 -9.96 3.21 14.73
CA ALA A 127 -10.02 2.55 13.44
C ALA A 127 -8.62 2.16 12.93
N LEU A 128 -7.60 2.96 13.24
CA LEU A 128 -6.20 2.65 12.92
C LEU A 128 -5.74 1.38 13.64
N LEU A 129 -5.93 1.30 14.96
CA LEU A 129 -5.53 0.14 15.76
C LEU A 129 -6.23 -1.13 15.29
N THR A 130 -7.55 -1.04 15.05
CA THR A 130 -8.36 -2.15 14.53
C THR A 130 -7.86 -2.60 13.14
N SER A 131 -7.48 -1.65 12.28
CA SER A 131 -6.99 -1.95 10.93
C SER A 131 -5.60 -2.58 10.94
N ILE A 132 -4.69 -2.13 11.81
CA ILE A 132 -3.36 -2.74 11.98
C ILE A 132 -3.51 -4.20 12.41
N GLN A 133 -4.34 -4.45 13.43
CA GLN A 133 -4.59 -5.81 13.93
C GLN A 133 -5.20 -6.71 12.84
N ARG A 134 -6.16 -6.17 12.07
CA ARG A 134 -6.74 -6.87 10.91
C ARG A 134 -5.69 -7.21 9.86
N LEU A 135 -4.83 -6.26 9.48
CA LEU A 135 -3.81 -6.45 8.45
C LEU A 135 -2.80 -7.54 8.84
N TYR A 136 -2.38 -7.58 10.11
CA TYR A 136 -1.55 -8.69 10.59
C TYR A 136 -2.28 -10.02 10.55
N ALA A 137 -3.53 -10.07 11.02
CA ALA A 137 -4.33 -11.29 10.95
C ALA A 137 -4.49 -11.81 9.51
N GLU A 138 -4.74 -10.92 8.54
CA GLU A 138 -4.87 -11.26 7.12
C GLU A 138 -3.54 -11.72 6.52
N HIS A 139 -2.43 -11.04 6.81
CA HIS A 139 -1.11 -11.43 6.33
C HIS A 139 -0.76 -12.87 6.72
N PHE A 140 -0.80 -13.19 8.01
CA PHE A 140 -0.41 -14.52 8.48
C PHE A 140 -1.41 -15.61 8.08
N ALA A 141 -2.71 -15.28 8.00
CA ALA A 141 -3.72 -16.19 7.51
C ALA A 141 -3.50 -16.55 6.03
N ASN A 142 -3.10 -15.58 5.20
CA ASN A 142 -2.81 -15.80 3.78
C ASN A 142 -1.45 -16.48 3.58
N LEU A 143 -0.42 -16.13 4.36
CA LEU A 143 0.90 -16.77 4.30
C LEU A 143 0.83 -18.28 4.57
N LEU A 144 -0.13 -18.72 5.39
CA LEU A 144 -0.39 -20.15 5.59
C LEU A 144 -0.89 -20.83 4.30
N ILE A 145 -1.68 -20.15 3.49
CA ILE A 145 -2.33 -20.70 2.29
C ILE A 145 -1.43 -20.57 1.05
N ASP A 146 -0.78 -19.41 0.87
CA ASP A 146 -0.20 -18.99 -0.41
C ASP A 146 1.29 -19.34 -0.57
N THR A 147 1.93 -19.93 0.45
CA THR A 147 3.38 -20.21 0.44
C THR A 147 3.65 -21.69 0.65
N GLU A 148 4.70 -22.21 0.02
CA GLU A 148 5.13 -23.60 0.20
C GLU A 148 5.57 -23.87 1.65
N PRO A 149 5.32 -25.07 2.20
CA PRO A 149 5.84 -25.46 3.50
C PRO A 149 7.37 -25.34 3.56
N GLY A 150 7.90 -24.54 4.50
CA GLY A 150 9.35 -24.39 4.72
C GLY A 150 9.97 -23.07 4.24
N GLU A 151 9.29 -22.30 3.38
CA GLU A 151 9.75 -20.96 2.95
C GLU A 151 9.14 -19.80 3.76
N LYS A 152 8.33 -20.13 4.76
CA LYS A 152 7.51 -19.17 5.48
C LYS A 152 8.28 -18.53 6.63
N ASP A 153 8.64 -17.25 6.51
CA ASP A 153 8.95 -16.45 7.70
C ASP A 153 7.65 -16.13 8.43
N MET A 154 7.24 -17.07 9.29
CA MET A 154 5.98 -16.98 10.01
C MET A 154 6.09 -16.21 11.32
N LYS A 155 7.26 -15.66 11.64
CA LYS A 155 7.51 -14.97 12.90
C LYS A 155 7.55 -13.46 12.73
N THR A 156 7.90 -12.99 11.53
CA THR A 156 8.06 -11.57 11.26
C THR A 156 6.80 -10.97 10.67
N ALA A 157 6.21 -10.01 11.36
CA ALA A 157 5.10 -9.24 10.84
C ALA A 157 5.57 -8.30 9.71
N PRO A 158 4.73 -8.08 8.68
CA PRO A 158 5.07 -7.23 7.55
C PRO A 158 5.19 -5.77 7.99
N LYS A 159 5.91 -5.00 7.19
CA LYS A 159 5.96 -3.54 7.36
C LYS A 159 4.57 -2.97 7.08
N ILE A 160 4.06 -2.13 7.99
CA ILE A 160 2.84 -1.35 7.77
C ILE A 160 3.23 0.11 7.56
N VAL A 161 2.66 0.73 6.53
CA VAL A 161 2.78 2.16 6.23
C VAL A 161 1.43 2.82 6.45
N ILE A 162 1.45 3.92 7.20
CA ILE A 162 0.29 4.75 7.55
C ILE A 162 0.58 6.14 7.03
N GLN A 163 -0.22 6.62 6.09
CA GLN A 163 -0.04 7.91 5.46
C GLN A 163 -1.30 8.75 5.57
N ARG A 164 -1.10 10.07 5.56
CA ARG A 164 -2.19 11.03 5.44
C ARG A 164 -2.92 10.79 4.11
N ALA A 165 -4.24 10.68 4.18
CA ALA A 165 -5.07 10.68 2.98
C ALA A 165 -5.02 12.05 2.31
N LEU A 166 -4.84 12.08 1.00
CA LEU A 166 -4.94 13.29 0.20
C LEU A 166 -6.31 13.35 -0.47
N VAL A 167 -6.85 14.58 -0.57
CA VAL A 167 -7.97 14.90 -1.46
C VAL A 167 -7.40 14.94 -2.88
N THR A 168 -8.09 14.30 -3.82
CA THR A 168 -7.58 14.13 -5.18
C THR A 168 -8.73 14.12 -6.17
N GLU A 169 -8.47 14.72 -7.33
CA GLU A 169 -9.36 14.64 -8.48
C GLU A 169 -9.05 13.38 -9.30
N SER A 170 -7.77 13.06 -9.48
CA SER A 170 -7.34 11.89 -10.25
C SER A 170 -6.13 11.21 -9.66
N THR A 171 -6.07 9.90 -9.81
CA THR A 171 -5.01 9.07 -9.27
C THR A 171 -4.56 8.05 -10.27
N GLY A 172 -3.43 7.41 -9.98
CA GLY A 172 -2.90 6.42 -10.90
C GLY A 172 -1.63 5.75 -10.45
N VAL A 173 -1.04 5.02 -11.39
CA VAL A 173 0.24 4.32 -11.22
C VAL A 173 1.14 4.69 -12.39
N ALA A 174 2.40 4.99 -12.10
CA ALA A 174 3.46 5.14 -13.09
C ALA A 174 4.47 4.01 -12.91
N MET A 175 4.96 3.45 -14.01
CA MET A 175 5.91 2.35 -14.05
C MET A 175 7.03 2.66 -15.03
N SER A 176 8.27 2.31 -14.68
CA SER A 176 9.41 2.40 -15.60
C SER A 176 9.46 1.27 -16.63
N PHE A 177 8.37 0.55 -16.86
CA PHE A 177 8.30 -0.55 -17.83
C PHE A 177 6.90 -0.67 -18.41
N GLU A 178 6.73 -1.49 -19.45
CA GLU A 178 5.40 -1.91 -19.91
C GLU A 178 4.97 -3.17 -19.16
N PRO A 179 3.88 -3.15 -18.37
CA PRO A 179 3.59 -4.22 -17.41
C PRO A 179 3.09 -5.53 -18.04
N LYS A 180 2.60 -5.53 -19.30
CA LYS A 180 2.14 -6.77 -19.94
C LYS A 180 3.30 -7.61 -20.48
N SER A 181 4.26 -6.98 -21.13
CA SER A 181 5.43 -7.58 -21.77
C SER A 181 6.70 -7.48 -20.93
N GLN A 182 6.68 -6.68 -19.86
CA GLN A 182 7.83 -6.30 -19.04
C GLN A 182 8.94 -5.60 -19.84
N ALA A 183 8.60 -4.97 -20.96
CA ALA A 183 9.57 -4.29 -21.82
C ALA A 183 10.15 -3.05 -21.11
N ALA A 184 11.45 -3.10 -20.79
CA ALA A 184 12.17 -2.03 -20.08
C ALA A 184 12.43 -0.78 -20.93
N ASN A 185 12.27 -0.84 -22.26
CA ASN A 185 12.43 0.33 -23.14
C ASN A 185 11.22 1.27 -23.14
N PHE A 186 10.18 0.97 -22.35
CA PHE A 186 8.97 1.76 -22.27
C PHE A 186 8.68 2.20 -20.85
N THR A 187 7.92 3.27 -20.67
CA THR A 187 7.32 3.65 -19.39
C THR A 187 5.82 3.79 -19.57
N SER A 188 5.07 3.33 -18.57
CA SER A 188 3.60 3.28 -18.61
C SER A 188 3.04 4.16 -17.51
N VAL A 189 2.05 4.98 -17.85
CA VAL A 189 1.28 5.76 -16.87
C VAL A 189 -0.20 5.43 -17.03
N TYR A 190 -0.82 5.02 -15.94
CA TYR A 190 -2.26 4.76 -15.86
C TYR A 190 -2.93 5.76 -14.94
N SER A 191 -4.15 6.19 -15.28
CA SER A 191 -4.90 7.14 -14.46
C SER A 191 -6.41 6.85 -14.44
N THR A 192 -7.08 7.27 -13.37
CA THR A 192 -8.55 7.29 -13.24
C THR A 192 -8.99 8.50 -12.43
N TRP A 193 -10.29 8.76 -12.41
CA TRP A 193 -10.91 9.76 -11.53
C TRP A 193 -11.12 9.22 -10.12
N GLY A 194 -10.95 10.08 -9.12
CA GLY A 194 -11.07 9.72 -7.72
C GLY A 194 -9.91 8.85 -7.25
N LEU A 195 -10.18 8.01 -6.25
CA LEU A 195 -9.17 7.29 -5.47
C LEU A 195 -8.56 6.09 -6.21
N ALA A 196 -7.28 5.77 -5.91
CA ALA A 196 -6.46 4.81 -6.66
C ALA A 196 -6.79 3.34 -6.38
N GLU A 197 -7.53 3.07 -5.30
CA GLU A 197 -7.75 1.74 -4.74
C GLU A 197 -8.35 0.75 -5.76
N ASP A 198 -9.16 1.22 -6.70
CA ASP A 198 -9.72 0.37 -7.77
C ASP A 198 -8.74 0.12 -8.93
N ILE A 199 -7.86 1.08 -9.25
CA ILE A 199 -6.80 0.84 -10.25
C ILE A 199 -5.86 -0.25 -9.75
N LEU A 200 -5.48 -0.18 -8.46
CA LEU A 200 -4.57 -1.16 -7.85
C LEU A 200 -5.15 -2.57 -7.92
N ARG A 201 -6.47 -2.70 -7.73
CA ARG A 201 -7.21 -3.96 -7.85
C ARG A 201 -7.46 -4.38 -9.32
N ARG A 202 -7.17 -3.52 -10.29
CA ARG A 202 -7.43 -3.72 -11.73
C ARG A 202 -8.90 -3.98 -12.05
N THR A 203 -9.81 -3.41 -11.27
CA THR A 203 -11.25 -3.66 -11.36
C THR A 203 -12.02 -2.62 -12.16
N VAL A 204 -11.35 -1.54 -12.59
CA VAL A 204 -11.97 -0.43 -13.32
C VAL A 204 -11.22 -0.10 -14.60
N ALA A 205 -11.94 0.47 -15.57
CA ALA A 205 -11.32 1.10 -16.72
C ALA A 205 -10.40 2.24 -16.27
N ARG A 206 -9.35 2.49 -17.05
CA ARG A 206 -8.34 3.50 -16.77
C ARG A 206 -7.83 4.09 -18.07
N ASP A 207 -7.32 5.29 -17.98
CA ASP A 207 -6.58 5.90 -19.06
C ASP A 207 -5.18 5.28 -19.12
N GLU A 208 -4.65 5.18 -20.31
CA GLU A 208 -3.36 4.56 -20.58
C GLU A 208 -2.50 5.49 -21.41
N TYR A 209 -1.26 5.67 -20.96
CA TYR A 209 -0.20 6.35 -21.68
C TYR A 209 1.00 5.42 -21.74
N LEU A 210 1.50 5.17 -22.96
CA LEU A 210 2.73 4.42 -23.16
C LEU A 210 3.75 5.30 -23.86
N PHE A 211 4.94 5.41 -23.28
CA PHE A 211 6.04 6.16 -23.86
C PHE A 211 7.23 5.25 -24.14
N HIS A 212 7.91 5.45 -25.26
CA HIS A 212 9.22 4.87 -25.54
C HIS A 212 10.32 5.73 -24.89
N LYS A 213 11.26 5.09 -24.21
CA LYS A 213 12.40 5.75 -23.56
C LYS A 213 13.53 5.98 -24.58
N TRP A 214 13.72 7.20 -25.05
CA TRP A 214 15.00 7.55 -25.72
C TRP A 214 16.07 7.94 -24.70
N SER A 215 15.66 8.66 -23.66
CA SER A 215 16.45 8.97 -22.46
C SER A 215 15.50 9.33 -21.31
N ALA A 216 16.01 9.52 -20.09
CA ALA A 216 15.19 9.98 -18.96
C ALA A 216 14.44 11.29 -19.27
N GLU A 217 15.12 12.23 -19.93
CA GLU A 217 14.57 13.53 -20.32
C GLU A 217 13.75 13.53 -21.61
N LYS A 218 13.79 12.43 -22.37
CA LYS A 218 13.21 12.38 -23.71
C LYS A 218 12.37 11.12 -23.88
N LEU A 219 11.11 11.28 -23.55
CA LEU A 219 10.07 10.29 -23.78
C LEU A 219 9.32 10.60 -25.07
N HIS A 220 9.00 9.55 -25.83
CA HIS A 220 8.15 9.66 -27.01
C HIS A 220 6.83 8.96 -26.75
N LEU A 221 5.71 9.68 -26.82
CA LEU A 221 4.38 9.10 -26.66
C LEU A 221 4.11 8.14 -27.83
N VAL A 222 3.97 6.86 -27.52
CA VAL A 222 3.66 5.81 -28.50
C VAL A 222 2.17 5.75 -28.74
N TYR A 223 1.39 5.73 -27.66
CA TYR A 223 -0.06 5.87 -27.71
C TYR A 223 -0.61 6.42 -26.40
N SER A 224 -1.80 7.00 -26.49
CA SER A 224 -2.66 7.28 -25.35
C SER A 224 -4.07 6.76 -25.63
N ARG A 225 -4.78 6.31 -24.58
CA ARG A 225 -6.14 5.80 -24.69
C ARG A 225 -6.94 6.20 -23.46
N ALA A 226 -8.07 6.87 -23.66
CA ALA A 226 -9.01 7.13 -22.58
C ALA A 226 -9.80 5.85 -22.28
N GLY A 227 -9.88 5.48 -21.01
CA GLY A 227 -10.74 4.39 -20.56
C GLY A 227 -12.18 4.86 -20.38
N GLU A 228 -13.15 3.98 -20.64
CA GLU A 228 -14.57 4.21 -20.34
C GLU A 228 -14.83 4.04 -18.85
N LYS A 229 -14.64 5.12 -18.08
CA LYS A 229 -14.71 5.13 -16.62
C LYS A 229 -16.14 5.42 -16.19
N GLU A 230 -16.93 4.38 -15.94
CA GLU A 230 -18.34 4.55 -15.53
C GLU A 230 -18.48 5.19 -14.14
N PHE A 231 -17.54 4.89 -13.24
CA PHE A 231 -17.55 5.34 -11.85
C PHE A 231 -16.20 5.91 -11.42
N GLU A 232 -16.23 6.80 -10.45
CA GLU A 232 -15.07 7.17 -9.63
C GLU A 232 -15.25 6.66 -8.20
N LEU A 233 -14.14 6.30 -7.57
CA LEU A 233 -14.13 5.91 -6.17
C LEU A 233 -13.91 7.14 -5.30
N GLN A 234 -14.79 7.38 -4.33
CA GLN A 234 -14.67 8.48 -3.39
C GLN A 234 -14.75 7.98 -1.94
N TRP A 235 -14.13 8.72 -1.04
CA TRP A 235 -14.32 8.52 0.40
C TRP A 235 -15.54 9.28 0.87
N ASP A 236 -16.54 8.56 1.37
CA ASP A 236 -17.69 9.18 2.01
C ASP A 236 -17.38 9.42 3.49
N HIS A 237 -17.15 10.68 3.86
CA HIS A 237 -16.83 11.07 5.22
C HIS A 237 -17.98 10.80 6.22
N GLY A 238 -19.24 10.86 5.78
CA GLY A 238 -20.40 10.63 6.65
C GLY A 238 -20.59 9.15 6.97
N LEU A 239 -20.44 8.29 5.96
CA LEU A 239 -20.56 6.84 6.09
C LEU A 239 -19.24 6.15 6.43
N LYS A 240 -18.13 6.91 6.47
CA LYS A 240 -16.75 6.43 6.72
C LYS A 240 -16.40 5.19 5.88
N ARG A 241 -16.73 5.25 4.58
CA ARG A 241 -16.50 4.14 3.65
C ARG A 241 -16.25 4.63 2.23
N LEU A 242 -15.57 3.79 1.45
CA LEU A 242 -15.41 3.99 0.01
C LEU A 242 -16.74 3.79 -0.72
N GLN A 243 -17.02 4.63 -1.71
CA GLN A 243 -18.22 4.55 -2.54
C GLN A 243 -17.91 4.87 -4.00
N HIS A 244 -18.49 4.07 -4.89
CA HIS A 244 -18.55 4.38 -6.30
C HIS A 244 -19.60 5.44 -6.57
N ARG A 245 -19.20 6.49 -7.28
CA ARG A 245 -20.11 7.52 -7.79
C ARG A 245 -20.08 7.53 -9.31
N PRO A 246 -21.24 7.59 -9.97
CA PRO A 246 -21.30 7.61 -11.42
C PRO A 246 -20.65 8.89 -11.95
N LEU A 247 -19.83 8.75 -12.98
CA LEU A 247 -19.24 9.88 -13.67
C LEU A 247 -20.22 10.49 -14.67
N ASN A 248 -20.08 11.79 -14.92
CA ASN A 248 -20.77 12.40 -16.05
C ASN A 248 -20.14 11.94 -17.38
N ARG A 249 -20.89 12.04 -18.48
CA ARG A 249 -20.46 11.56 -19.80
C ARG A 249 -19.15 12.18 -20.30
N VAL A 250 -18.82 13.40 -19.86
CA VAL A 250 -17.57 14.08 -20.22
C VAL A 250 -16.38 13.41 -19.50
N LYS A 251 -16.47 13.19 -18.19
CA LYS A 251 -15.43 12.52 -17.40
C LYS A 251 -15.31 11.03 -17.75
N GLU A 252 -16.44 10.36 -18.02
CA GLU A 252 -16.49 8.94 -18.37
C GLU A 252 -15.58 8.59 -19.54
N ARG A 253 -15.57 9.44 -20.58
CA ARG A 253 -14.82 9.24 -21.83
C ARG A 253 -13.61 10.16 -21.96
N GLY A 254 -13.43 11.06 -21.02
CA GLY A 254 -12.32 12.01 -20.97
C GLY A 254 -11.11 11.43 -20.25
N PHE A 255 -9.94 11.97 -20.57
CA PHE A 255 -8.72 11.67 -19.82
C PHE A 255 -8.77 12.33 -18.43
N SER A 256 -8.46 11.54 -17.40
CA SER A 256 -8.31 11.95 -15.99
C SER A 256 -6.97 12.60 -15.68
N LEU A 257 -6.02 12.52 -16.63
CA LEU A 257 -4.71 13.12 -16.54
C LEU A 257 -4.35 13.71 -17.91
N SER A 258 -3.74 14.89 -17.95
CA SER A 258 -3.24 15.48 -19.19
C SER A 258 -1.99 14.74 -19.72
N PRO A 259 -1.74 14.70 -21.04
CA PRO A 259 -0.51 14.13 -21.61
C PRO A 259 0.79 14.69 -21.02
N GLU A 260 0.83 15.99 -20.69
CA GLU A 260 2.01 16.66 -20.13
C GLU A 260 2.35 16.14 -18.73
N ARG A 261 1.33 16.02 -17.87
CA ARG A 261 1.46 15.40 -16.55
C ARG A 261 1.81 13.91 -16.64
N ALA A 262 1.24 13.19 -17.62
CA ALA A 262 1.60 11.79 -17.86
C ALA A 262 3.07 11.65 -18.28
N GLN A 263 3.57 12.55 -19.13
CA GLN A 263 4.97 12.59 -19.51
C GLN A 263 5.88 12.92 -18.31
N TYR A 264 5.49 13.86 -17.45
CA TYR A 264 6.21 14.16 -16.21
C TYR A 264 6.34 12.93 -15.31
N LEU A 265 5.24 12.21 -15.06
CA LEU A 265 5.25 11.00 -14.23
C LEU A 265 6.08 9.86 -14.86
N GLY A 266 6.01 9.71 -16.19
CA GLY A 266 6.86 8.77 -16.92
C GLY A 266 8.36 9.12 -16.79
N THR A 267 8.71 10.39 -16.93
CA THR A 267 10.10 10.86 -16.76
C THR A 267 10.57 10.62 -15.32
N LEU A 268 9.71 10.91 -14.33
CA LEU A 268 10.01 10.63 -12.93
C LEU A 268 10.26 9.13 -12.68
N ALA A 269 9.46 8.23 -13.27
CA ALA A 269 9.68 6.79 -13.15
C ALA A 269 11.04 6.35 -13.74
N VAL A 270 11.43 6.89 -14.90
CA VAL A 270 12.73 6.58 -15.51
C VAL A 270 13.90 7.12 -14.69
N ARG A 271 13.77 8.32 -14.12
CA ARG A 271 14.79 8.88 -13.22
C ARG A 271 14.93 8.05 -11.95
N LEU A 272 13.81 7.69 -11.31
CA LEU A 272 13.81 6.84 -10.11
C LEU A 272 14.42 5.47 -10.37
N GLU A 273 14.10 4.82 -11.49
CA GLU A 273 14.71 3.54 -11.90
C GLU A 273 16.24 3.63 -11.99
N LYS A 274 16.76 4.74 -12.54
CA LYS A 274 18.20 4.97 -12.64
C LYS A 274 18.84 5.09 -11.26
N GLU A 275 18.25 5.86 -10.36
CA GLU A 275 18.81 6.11 -9.03
C GLU A 275 18.65 4.91 -8.07
N LEU A 276 17.57 4.12 -8.23
CA LEU A 276 17.30 2.94 -7.42
C LEU A 276 17.89 1.63 -8.00
N GLY A 277 18.40 1.67 -9.23
CA GLY A 277 19.11 0.55 -9.85
C GLY A 277 18.24 -0.61 -10.33
N GLY A 278 16.93 -0.40 -10.49
CA GLY A 278 16.00 -1.44 -10.94
C GLY A 278 14.63 -0.88 -11.34
N PRO A 279 13.75 -1.71 -11.96
CA PRO A 279 12.42 -1.28 -12.36
C PRO A 279 11.64 -0.71 -11.18
N VAL A 280 10.93 0.39 -11.41
CA VAL A 280 10.14 1.06 -10.38
C VAL A 280 8.70 1.18 -10.81
N ASP A 281 7.82 1.11 -9.82
CA ASP A 281 6.44 1.52 -9.92
C ASP A 281 6.07 2.35 -8.69
N PHE A 282 5.22 3.35 -8.89
CA PHE A 282 4.69 4.15 -7.79
C PHE A 282 3.27 4.62 -8.09
N SER A 283 2.49 4.76 -7.03
CA SER A 283 1.18 5.41 -7.08
C SER A 283 1.33 6.91 -6.93
N TRP A 284 0.45 7.66 -7.58
CA TRP A 284 0.42 9.12 -7.52
C TRP A 284 -1.01 9.63 -7.42
N VAL A 285 -1.15 10.87 -6.96
CA VAL A 285 -2.43 11.58 -6.85
C VAL A 285 -2.27 13.00 -7.39
N CYS A 286 -3.35 13.55 -7.97
CA CYS A 286 -3.43 14.90 -8.52
C CYS A 286 -4.73 15.59 -8.10
#